data_AF-A0A6I7Q0R2-F1
#
_entry.id   AF-A0A6I7Q0R2-F1
#
_cell.length_a   1.000
_cell.length_b   1.000
_cell.length_c   1.000
_cell.angle_alpha   90.00
_cell.angle_beta   90.00
_cell.angle_gamma   90.00
#
_symmetry.space_group_name_H-M   'P 1'
#
loop_
_entity.id
_entity.type
_entity.pdbx_description
1 polymer ?
#
loop_
_entity_poly.entity_id
_entity_poly.type
_entity_poly.pdbx_seq_one_letter_code
_entity_poly.pdbx_strand_id
1 'polypeptide(L)'
;MITSNPFAELSVLIPPAVMQAYVILMVLAVIGGTLLDIRHKKSAKYFFEKGQSLKQFALREVNRAEKIRIAVSTLTNEVLASGEFENPDRRKSHLLLMYGFVVFVATTAVMIFDLPAAAGDGSFIAPLLWHLGAVSICVGGAWFWFKIRVDVRAEGHEWHDVHLSDLFVVSLVLMAMFALVWSVLQAAGGGVLAGIAFFIFITAATTLFSTVFWSKFAHMFFKPAAAFQKKVSEADGSLDKLPDLPELTDPVVKERYPDIPEYMGEKPPYMGLGIKREAPSHY
;
A
#
# COMPACT_ATOMS: atom_id res chain seq x y z
N MET A 1 -15.91 -3.55 -25.15
CA MET A 1 -14.96 -4.25 -24.25
C MET A 1 -14.49 -3.33 -23.14
N ILE A 2 -13.56 -2.39 -23.38
CA ILE A 2 -12.97 -1.55 -22.30
C ILE A 2 -14.01 -0.65 -21.60
N THR A 3 -15.01 -0.18 -22.34
CA THR A 3 -16.10 0.68 -21.84
C THR A 3 -17.39 -0.08 -21.54
N SER A 4 -17.36 -1.42 -21.56
CA SER A 4 -18.51 -2.28 -21.34
C SER A 4 -18.38 -2.97 -19.99
N ASN A 5 -19.46 -3.08 -19.21
CA ASN A 5 -19.44 -3.76 -17.92
C ASN A 5 -19.40 -5.31 -18.11
N PRO A 6 -18.27 -6.00 -17.82
CA PRO A 6 -18.19 -7.46 -18.00
C PRO A 6 -19.06 -8.25 -17.03
N PHE A 7 -19.45 -7.64 -15.89
CA PHE A 7 -20.33 -8.26 -14.91
C PHE A 7 -21.80 -8.29 -15.37
N ALA A 8 -22.19 -7.41 -16.30
CA ALA A 8 -23.53 -7.44 -16.88
C ALA A 8 -23.74 -8.73 -17.70
N GLU A 9 -22.77 -9.11 -18.53
CA GLU A 9 -22.80 -10.39 -19.27
C GLU A 9 -22.71 -11.59 -18.32
N LEU A 10 -21.90 -11.49 -17.27
CA LEU A 10 -21.81 -12.53 -16.23
C LEU A 10 -23.14 -12.74 -15.50
N SER A 11 -23.98 -11.70 -15.40
CA SER A 11 -25.26 -11.75 -14.67
C SER A 11 -26.27 -12.75 -15.24
N VAL A 12 -26.09 -13.13 -16.52
CA VAL A 12 -26.88 -14.19 -17.18
C VAL A 12 -26.59 -15.56 -16.57
N LEU A 13 -25.36 -15.79 -16.09
CA LEU A 13 -24.93 -17.04 -15.49
C LEU A 13 -24.96 -17.01 -13.96
N ILE A 14 -24.50 -15.90 -13.37
CA ILE A 14 -24.39 -15.72 -11.92
C ILE A 14 -25.33 -14.58 -11.51
N PRO A 15 -26.38 -14.83 -10.72
CA PRO A 15 -27.33 -13.79 -10.34
C PRO A 15 -26.64 -12.59 -9.67
N PRO A 16 -27.06 -11.33 -9.94
CA PRO A 16 -26.49 -10.13 -9.31
C PRO A 16 -26.39 -10.21 -7.79
N ALA A 17 -27.41 -10.76 -7.13
CA ALA A 17 -27.42 -10.94 -5.69
C ALA A 17 -26.26 -11.81 -5.17
N VAL A 18 -25.83 -12.82 -5.94
CA VAL A 18 -24.68 -13.68 -5.58
C VAL A 18 -23.37 -12.89 -5.70
N MET A 19 -23.22 -12.10 -6.76
CA MET A 19 -22.03 -11.23 -6.93
C MET A 19 -21.95 -10.16 -5.83
N GLN A 20 -23.07 -9.53 -5.50
CA GLN A 20 -23.16 -8.54 -4.42
C GLN A 20 -22.82 -9.17 -3.07
N ALA A 21 -23.39 -10.34 -2.76
CA ALA A 21 -23.08 -11.09 -1.55
C ALA A 21 -21.59 -11.46 -1.47
N TYR A 22 -20.99 -11.89 -2.58
CA TYR A 22 -19.55 -12.16 -2.64
C TYR A 22 -18.72 -10.91 -2.30
N VAL A 23 -19.04 -9.74 -2.87
CA VAL A 23 -18.34 -8.49 -2.54
C VAL A 23 -18.48 -8.14 -1.06
N ILE A 24 -19.68 -8.28 -0.48
CA ILE A 24 -19.92 -8.05 0.96
C ILE A 24 -19.06 -9.00 1.80
N LEU A 25 -19.01 -10.29 1.44
CA LEU A 25 -18.19 -11.27 2.13
C LEU A 25 -16.70 -10.92 2.07
N MET A 26 -16.20 -10.42 0.94
CA MET A 26 -14.81 -9.97 0.81
C MET A 26 -14.52 -8.79 1.73
N VAL A 27 -15.44 -7.81 1.84
CA VAL A 27 -15.30 -6.68 2.78
C VAL A 27 -15.26 -7.18 4.23
N LEU A 28 -16.15 -8.10 4.60
CA LEU A 28 -16.17 -8.70 5.94
C LEU A 28 -14.88 -9.48 6.23
N ALA A 29 -14.33 -10.19 5.25
CA ALA A 29 -13.06 -10.90 5.37
C ALA A 29 -11.89 -9.94 5.62
N VAL A 30 -11.86 -8.78 4.96
CA VAL A 30 -10.84 -7.73 5.21
C VAL A 30 -10.96 -7.16 6.62
N ILE A 31 -12.19 -6.85 7.06
CA ILE A 31 -12.43 -6.34 8.42
C ILE A 31 -11.99 -7.39 9.45
N GLY A 32 -12.46 -8.62 9.31
CA GLY A 32 -12.12 -9.72 10.22
C GLY A 32 -10.62 -10.00 10.27
N GLY A 33 -9.97 -10.11 9.10
CA GLY A 33 -8.53 -10.35 9.01
C GLY A 33 -7.70 -9.23 9.61
N THR A 34 -8.09 -7.97 9.39
CA THR A 34 -7.42 -6.80 10.00
C THR A 34 -7.58 -6.79 11.53
N LEU A 35 -8.78 -7.08 12.04
CA LEU A 35 -9.02 -7.15 13.49
C LEU A 35 -8.24 -8.28 14.15
N LEU A 36 -8.17 -9.45 13.51
CA LEU A 36 -7.35 -10.57 13.96
C LEU A 36 -5.86 -10.19 13.97
N ASP A 37 -5.38 -9.48 12.94
CA ASP A 37 -3.97 -9.05 12.84
C ASP A 37 -3.61 -8.10 13.99
N ILE A 38 -4.46 -7.09 14.24
CA ILE A 38 -4.30 -6.14 15.34
C ILE A 38 -4.26 -6.87 16.70
N ARG A 39 -5.16 -7.84 16.90
CA ARG A 39 -5.21 -8.65 18.13
C ARG A 39 -3.96 -9.51 18.29
N HIS A 40 -3.55 -10.22 17.25
CA HIS A 40 -2.41 -11.13 17.28
C HIS A 40 -1.09 -10.39 17.50
N LYS A 41 -0.85 -9.32 16.73
CA LYS A 41 0.37 -8.51 16.82
C LYS A 41 0.37 -7.54 18.01
N LYS A 42 -0.76 -7.40 18.72
CA LYS A 42 -0.95 -6.44 19.82
C LYS A 42 -0.58 -5.00 19.40
N SER A 43 -0.73 -4.66 18.12
CA SER A 43 -0.22 -3.41 17.54
C SER A 43 -0.89 -2.19 18.16
N ALA A 44 -2.21 -2.22 18.37
CA ALA A 44 -2.94 -1.15 19.05
C ALA A 44 -2.44 -0.92 20.49
N LYS A 45 -2.19 -2.00 21.23
CA LYS A 45 -1.63 -1.94 22.58
C LYS A 45 -0.23 -1.31 22.55
N TYR A 46 0.62 -1.78 21.64
CA TYR A 46 1.97 -1.23 21.45
C TYR A 46 1.96 0.27 21.15
N PHE A 47 1.17 0.73 20.18
CA PHE A 47 1.15 2.15 19.81
C PHE A 47 0.61 3.04 20.93
N PHE A 48 -0.38 2.55 21.68
CA PHE A 48 -0.91 3.26 22.85
C PHE A 48 0.12 3.39 23.97
N GLU A 49 0.76 2.29 24.37
CA GLU A 49 1.82 2.28 25.39
C GLU A 49 3.01 3.13 24.96
N LYS A 50 3.44 3.00 23.70
CA LYS A 50 4.48 3.84 23.11
C LYS A 50 4.11 5.31 23.19
N GLY A 51 2.89 5.68 22.81
CA GLY A 51 2.41 7.06 22.85
C GLY A 51 2.39 7.64 24.26
N GLN A 52 1.98 6.86 25.25
CA GLN A 52 2.08 7.27 26.65
C GLN A 52 3.53 7.47 27.10
N SER A 53 4.44 6.56 26.70
CA SER A 53 5.84 6.68 27.06
C SER A 53 6.49 7.92 26.43
N LEU A 54 6.14 8.28 25.19
CA LEU A 54 6.70 9.44 24.49
C LEU A 54 6.24 10.77 25.11
N LYS A 55 5.01 10.84 25.63
CA LYS A 55 4.54 12.02 26.37
C LYS A 55 5.41 12.39 27.57
N GLN A 56 6.09 11.42 28.18
CA GLN A 56 7.00 11.68 29.31
C GLN A 56 8.29 12.40 28.88
N PHE A 57 8.66 12.30 27.60
CA PHE A 57 9.83 12.94 27.01
C PHE A 57 9.47 14.18 26.18
N ALA A 58 8.19 14.54 26.11
CA ALA A 58 7.74 15.71 25.36
C ALA A 58 8.30 16.99 25.99
N LEU A 59 8.95 17.81 25.16
CA LEU A 59 9.48 19.12 25.56
C LEU A 59 8.37 20.18 25.60
N ARG A 60 7.28 19.95 24.86
CA ARG A 60 6.10 20.82 24.83
C ARG A 60 4.82 20.05 24.52
N GLU A 61 3.68 20.66 24.82
CA GLU A 61 2.41 20.13 24.35
C GLU A 61 2.10 20.53 22.90
N VAL A 62 1.66 19.56 22.10
CA VAL A 62 1.11 19.78 20.77
C VAL A 62 -0.40 19.98 20.90
N ASN A 63 -0.85 21.19 20.60
CA ASN A 63 -2.25 21.57 20.72
C ASN A 63 -3.14 20.88 19.66
N ARG A 64 -4.46 21.00 19.81
CA ARG A 64 -5.43 20.32 18.93
C ARG A 64 -5.33 20.77 17.46
N ALA A 65 -5.13 22.07 17.21
CA ALA A 65 -5.03 22.60 15.84
C ALA A 65 -3.79 22.06 15.13
N GLU A 66 -2.66 22.01 15.83
CA GLU A 66 -1.41 21.45 15.31
C GLU A 66 -1.54 19.94 15.05
N LYS A 67 -2.18 19.18 15.94
CA LYS A 67 -2.48 17.75 15.70
C LYS A 67 -3.33 17.54 14.46
N ILE A 68 -4.33 18.39 14.21
CA ILE A 68 -5.13 18.32 12.98
C ILE A 68 -4.26 18.58 11.75
N ARG A 69 -3.42 19.62 11.77
CA ARG A 69 -2.49 19.91 10.68
C ARG A 69 -1.52 18.74 10.42
N ILE A 70 -1.01 18.11 11.47
CA ILE A 70 -0.16 16.92 11.36
C ILE A 70 -0.95 15.75 10.75
N ALA A 71 -2.18 15.50 11.20
CA ALA A 71 -3.03 14.45 10.64
C ALA A 71 -3.30 14.65 9.15
N VAL A 72 -3.63 15.88 8.74
CA VAL A 72 -3.80 16.24 7.32
C VAL A 72 -2.51 16.03 6.55
N SER A 73 -1.37 16.50 7.07
CA SER A 73 -0.07 16.29 6.42
C SER A 73 0.31 14.81 6.33
N THR A 74 -0.01 14.00 7.33
CA THR A 74 0.22 12.55 7.28
C THR A 74 -0.62 11.91 6.19
N LEU A 75 -1.91 12.27 6.10
CA LEU A 75 -2.78 11.76 5.05
C LEU A 75 -2.28 12.15 3.65
N THR A 76 -1.97 13.43 3.43
CA THR A 76 -1.55 13.91 2.11
C THR A 76 -0.16 13.39 1.72
N ASN A 77 0.81 13.48 2.62
CA ASN A 77 2.20 13.21 2.27
C ASN A 77 2.54 11.72 2.41
N GLU A 78 2.05 11.04 3.44
CA GLU A 78 2.43 9.64 3.69
C GLU A 78 1.50 8.65 3.00
N VAL A 79 0.18 8.89 3.05
CA VAL A 79 -0.79 7.96 2.48
C VAL A 79 -0.96 8.22 0.99
N LEU A 80 -1.44 9.40 0.61
CA LEU A 80 -1.78 9.71 -0.78
C LEU A 80 -0.55 9.82 -1.68
N ALA A 81 0.53 10.41 -1.18
CA ALA A 81 1.74 10.61 -1.95
C ALA A 81 2.80 9.52 -1.72
N SER A 82 2.58 8.58 -0.79
CA SER A 82 3.56 7.55 -0.41
C SER A 82 4.95 8.13 -0.09
N GLY A 83 4.98 9.27 0.59
CA GLY A 83 6.15 10.09 0.85
C GLY A 83 7.22 9.41 1.70
N GLU A 84 6.85 8.42 2.51
CA GLU A 84 7.79 7.59 3.25
C GLU A 84 8.78 6.84 2.34
N PHE A 85 8.43 6.61 1.07
CA PHE A 85 9.37 6.03 0.11
C PHE A 85 10.31 7.08 -0.46
N GLU A 86 11.49 7.20 0.16
CA GLU A 86 12.59 7.99 -0.37
C GLU A 86 13.07 7.47 -1.74
N ASN A 87 13.02 6.16 -1.96
CA ASN A 87 13.38 5.56 -3.25
C ASN A 87 12.27 5.82 -4.31
N PRO A 88 12.58 6.55 -5.40
CA PRO A 88 11.58 6.94 -6.39
C PRO A 88 11.01 5.76 -7.19
N ASP A 89 11.78 4.69 -7.42
CA ASP A 89 11.27 3.49 -8.10
C ASP A 89 10.25 2.75 -7.23
N ARG A 90 10.55 2.59 -5.94
CA ARG A 90 9.64 1.98 -4.96
C ARG A 90 8.36 2.82 -4.83
N ARG A 91 8.49 4.15 -4.79
CA ARG A 91 7.36 5.06 -4.71
C ARG A 91 6.45 4.96 -5.94
N LYS A 92 7.00 4.99 -7.15
CA LYS A 92 6.23 4.88 -8.40
C LYS A 92 5.46 3.55 -8.48
N SER A 93 6.16 2.42 -8.26
CA SER A 93 5.54 1.10 -8.26
C SER A 93 4.42 0.99 -7.22
N HIS A 94 4.65 1.50 -6.00
CA HIS A 94 3.64 1.48 -4.95
C HIS A 94 2.42 2.35 -5.29
N LEU A 95 2.60 3.55 -5.84
CA LEU A 95 1.48 4.42 -6.24
C LEU A 95 0.62 3.77 -7.32
N LEU A 96 1.24 3.12 -8.32
CA LEU A 96 0.52 2.38 -9.36
C LEU A 96 -0.29 1.21 -8.79
N LEU A 97 0.30 0.45 -7.86
CA LEU A 97 -0.40 -0.64 -7.17
C LEU A 97 -1.54 -0.14 -6.29
N MET A 98 -1.29 0.90 -5.47
CA MET A 98 -2.25 1.43 -4.51
C MET A 98 -3.46 2.07 -5.22
N TYR A 99 -3.23 3.04 -6.11
CA TYR A 99 -4.33 3.69 -6.81
C TYR A 99 -4.99 2.76 -7.82
N GLY A 100 -4.21 1.90 -8.49
CA GLY A 100 -4.75 0.86 -9.35
C GLY A 100 -5.72 -0.05 -8.60
N PHE A 101 -5.33 -0.53 -7.41
CA PHE A 101 -6.16 -1.35 -6.53
C PHE A 101 -7.42 -0.63 -6.07
N VAL A 102 -7.30 0.60 -5.56
CA VAL A 102 -8.45 1.39 -5.09
C VAL A 102 -9.45 1.62 -6.22
N VAL A 103 -8.98 2.07 -7.39
CA VAL A 103 -9.85 2.31 -8.54
C VAL A 103 -10.49 1.00 -9.02
N PHE A 104 -9.73 -0.07 -9.15
CA PHE A 104 -10.21 -1.37 -9.62
C PHE A 104 -11.29 -1.95 -8.69
N VAL A 105 -11.07 -1.96 -7.38
CA VAL A 105 -12.03 -2.49 -6.40
C VAL A 105 -13.27 -1.61 -6.29
N ALA A 106 -13.11 -0.28 -6.25
CA ALA A 106 -14.23 0.64 -6.16
C ALA A 106 -15.15 0.53 -7.40
N THR A 107 -14.55 0.52 -8.60
CA THR A 107 -15.32 0.36 -9.84
C THR A 107 -15.91 -1.04 -9.99
N THR A 108 -15.26 -2.09 -9.47
CA THR A 108 -15.85 -3.43 -9.37
C THR A 108 -17.13 -3.39 -8.54
N ALA A 109 -17.08 -2.76 -7.36
CA ALA A 109 -18.26 -2.63 -6.50
C ALA A 109 -19.36 -1.84 -7.20
N VAL A 110 -19.05 -0.66 -7.77
CA VAL A 110 -20.02 0.14 -8.52
C VAL A 110 -20.68 -0.70 -9.61
N MET A 111 -19.91 -1.36 -10.48
CA MET A 111 -20.43 -2.15 -11.59
C MET A 111 -21.26 -3.37 -11.18
N ILE A 112 -21.02 -3.96 -10.01
CA ILE A 112 -21.78 -5.12 -9.49
C ILE A 112 -23.05 -4.66 -8.77
N PHE A 113 -22.98 -3.59 -7.98
CA PHE A 113 -24.12 -3.08 -7.24
C PHE A 113 -25.10 -2.28 -8.10
N ASP A 114 -24.67 -1.81 -9.26
CA ASP A 114 -25.52 -1.19 -10.29
C ASP A 114 -26.32 -2.24 -11.11
N LEU A 115 -26.16 -3.54 -10.81
CA LEU A 115 -26.93 -4.60 -11.45
C LEU A 115 -28.27 -4.90 -10.74
N PRO A 116 -29.34 -5.22 -11.48
CA PRO A 116 -29.41 -5.29 -12.94
C PRO A 116 -29.48 -3.88 -13.56
N ALA A 117 -28.59 -3.60 -14.52
CA ALA A 117 -28.57 -2.31 -15.20
C ALA A 117 -29.74 -2.24 -16.20
N ALA A 118 -30.51 -1.16 -16.16
CA ALA A 118 -31.52 -0.89 -17.18
C ALA A 118 -30.86 -0.69 -18.55
N ALA A 119 -31.50 -1.17 -19.62
CA ALA A 119 -30.97 -1.04 -20.98
C ALA A 119 -30.80 0.45 -21.34
N GLY A 120 -29.56 0.90 -21.52
CA GLY A 120 -29.22 2.29 -21.87
C GLY A 120 -28.64 3.15 -20.75
N ASP A 121 -28.66 2.69 -19.49
CA ASP A 121 -28.25 3.50 -18.32
C ASP A 121 -26.80 3.24 -17.84
N GLY A 122 -26.04 2.37 -18.53
CA GLY A 122 -24.69 2.01 -18.12
C GLY A 122 -23.67 3.14 -18.29
N SER A 123 -23.04 3.59 -17.20
CA SER A 123 -21.91 4.52 -17.25
C SER A 123 -20.68 3.87 -17.87
N PHE A 124 -20.16 4.43 -18.98
CA PHE A 124 -18.92 3.96 -19.61
C PHE A 124 -17.67 4.26 -18.77
N ILE A 125 -17.78 5.18 -17.80
CA ILE A 125 -16.66 5.63 -16.97
C ILE A 125 -16.22 4.52 -16.01
N ALA A 126 -17.17 3.81 -15.39
CA ALA A 126 -16.83 2.78 -14.40
C ALA A 126 -16.04 1.60 -15.05
N PRO A 127 -16.48 1.03 -16.19
CA PRO A 127 -15.70 0.02 -16.90
C PRO A 127 -14.35 0.53 -17.39
N LEU A 128 -14.27 1.77 -17.90
CA LEU A 128 -13.00 2.34 -18.34
C LEU A 128 -12.00 2.44 -17.18
N LEU A 129 -12.43 3.01 -16.06
CA LEU A 129 -11.60 3.14 -14.86
C LEU A 129 -11.24 1.77 -14.28
N TRP A 130 -12.14 0.79 -14.34
CA TRP A 130 -11.86 -0.59 -13.93
C TRP A 130 -10.70 -1.19 -14.73
N HIS A 131 -10.73 -1.09 -16.06
CA HIS A 131 -9.64 -1.58 -16.91
C HIS A 131 -8.33 -0.82 -16.65
N LEU A 132 -8.38 0.51 -16.53
CA LEU A 132 -7.19 1.32 -16.22
C LEU A 132 -6.60 0.98 -14.84
N GLY A 133 -7.46 0.75 -13.84
CA GLY A 133 -7.05 0.32 -12.51
C GLY A 133 -6.33 -1.03 -12.55
N ALA A 134 -6.89 -2.01 -13.26
CA ALA A 134 -6.27 -3.33 -13.43
C ALA A 134 -4.91 -3.23 -14.17
N VAL A 135 -4.83 -2.44 -15.24
CA VAL A 135 -3.56 -2.20 -15.96
C VAL A 135 -2.54 -1.54 -15.05
N SER A 136 -2.94 -0.55 -14.25
CA SER A 136 -2.07 0.10 -13.27
C SER A 136 -1.50 -0.89 -12.25
N ILE A 137 -2.32 -1.83 -11.75
CA ILE A 137 -1.86 -2.91 -10.88
C ILE A 137 -0.84 -3.80 -11.59
N CYS A 138 -1.12 -4.24 -12.82
CA CYS A 138 -0.22 -5.09 -13.58
C CYS A 138 1.14 -4.42 -13.85
N VAL A 139 1.14 -3.14 -14.26
CA VAL A 139 2.37 -2.38 -14.51
C VAL A 139 3.15 -2.14 -13.22
N GLY A 140 2.47 -1.68 -12.16
CA GLY A 140 3.08 -1.47 -10.85
C GLY A 140 3.62 -2.76 -10.23
N GLY A 141 2.91 -3.87 -10.42
CA GLY A 141 3.27 -5.20 -9.95
C GLY A 141 4.44 -5.80 -10.71
N ALA A 142 4.47 -5.69 -12.04
CA ALA A 142 5.62 -6.10 -12.84
C ALA A 142 6.88 -5.28 -12.47
N TRP A 143 6.71 -3.97 -12.30
CA TRP A 143 7.79 -3.10 -11.81
C TRP A 143 8.29 -3.56 -10.43
N PHE A 144 7.36 -3.86 -9.51
CA PHE A 144 7.71 -4.41 -8.20
C PHE A 144 8.53 -5.70 -8.34
N TRP A 145 7.98 -6.66 -9.06
CA TRP A 145 8.47 -8.03 -9.15
C TRP A 145 9.86 -8.12 -9.78
N PHE A 146 10.06 -7.44 -10.92
CA PHE A 146 11.28 -7.59 -11.71
C PHE A 146 12.36 -6.55 -11.40
N LYS A 147 12.02 -5.39 -10.82
CA LYS A 147 12.98 -4.28 -10.63
C LYS A 147 13.34 -3.98 -9.18
N ILE A 148 12.43 -4.20 -8.23
CA ILE A 148 12.62 -3.71 -6.84
C ILE A 148 12.35 -4.74 -5.75
N ARG A 149 11.91 -5.95 -6.09
CA ARG A 149 11.79 -7.06 -5.13
C ARG A 149 13.18 -7.36 -4.55
N VAL A 150 13.29 -7.18 -3.24
CA VAL A 150 14.57 -7.22 -2.52
C VAL A 150 15.19 -8.61 -2.64
N ASP A 151 14.39 -9.66 -2.46
CA ASP A 151 14.80 -11.05 -2.55
C ASP A 151 15.53 -11.32 -3.88
N VAL A 152 15.03 -10.75 -4.99
CA VAL A 152 15.64 -10.92 -6.32
C VAL A 152 16.83 -9.99 -6.53
N ARG A 153 16.67 -8.69 -6.24
CA ARG A 153 17.66 -7.67 -6.61
C ARG A 153 18.86 -7.61 -5.67
N ALA A 154 18.64 -7.86 -4.38
CA ALA A 154 19.61 -7.63 -3.34
C ALA A 154 20.00 -8.91 -2.58
N GLU A 155 19.19 -9.98 -2.66
CA GLU A 155 19.49 -11.27 -2.01
C GLU A 155 19.78 -12.38 -3.04
N GLY A 156 19.65 -12.11 -4.35
CA GLY A 156 20.04 -13.02 -5.42
C GLY A 156 19.10 -14.22 -5.64
N HIS A 157 17.89 -14.20 -5.07
CA HIS A 157 16.88 -15.23 -5.33
C HIS A 157 16.42 -15.21 -6.79
N GLU A 158 16.05 -16.38 -7.29
CA GLU A 158 15.47 -16.48 -8.64
C GLU A 158 14.15 -15.72 -8.70
N TRP A 159 13.88 -15.07 -9.84
CA TRP A 159 12.69 -14.23 -10.01
C TRP A 159 11.35 -14.99 -9.85
N HIS A 160 11.38 -16.31 -9.98
CA HIS A 160 10.22 -17.19 -9.86
C HIS A 160 10.14 -17.91 -8.50
N ASP A 161 11.07 -17.64 -7.59
CA ASP A 161 11.00 -18.11 -6.21
C ASP A 161 9.93 -17.30 -5.45
N VAL A 162 8.87 -17.96 -4.97
CA VAL A 162 7.70 -17.31 -4.36
C VAL A 162 7.59 -17.69 -2.89
N HIS A 163 7.52 -16.68 -2.02
CA HIS A 163 7.41 -16.88 -0.57
C HIS A 163 6.04 -16.47 -0.03
N LEU A 164 5.73 -16.90 1.20
CA LEU A 164 4.53 -16.44 1.92
C LEU A 164 4.51 -14.90 2.05
N SER A 165 5.68 -14.27 2.10
CA SER A 165 5.86 -12.81 2.13
C SER A 165 5.35 -12.10 0.86
N ASP A 166 5.16 -12.84 -0.23
CA ASP A 166 4.67 -12.37 -1.53
C ASP A 166 3.18 -12.63 -1.75
N LEU A 167 2.51 -13.34 -0.83
CA LEU A 167 1.11 -13.74 -0.95
C LEU A 167 0.19 -12.57 -1.36
N PHE A 168 0.41 -11.39 -0.76
CA PHE A 168 -0.34 -10.17 -1.09
C PHE A 168 -0.13 -9.72 -2.54
N VAL A 169 1.13 -9.57 -2.99
CA VAL A 169 1.41 -9.02 -4.32
C VAL A 169 1.06 -10.01 -5.42
N VAL A 170 1.31 -11.31 -5.20
CA VAL A 170 0.99 -12.37 -6.16
C VAL A 170 -0.53 -12.46 -6.35
N SER A 171 -1.31 -12.53 -5.27
CA SER A 171 -2.77 -12.57 -5.38
C SER A 171 -3.35 -11.29 -5.99
N LEU A 172 -2.80 -10.11 -5.66
CA LEU A 172 -3.18 -8.84 -6.26
C LEU A 172 -2.92 -8.78 -7.78
N VAL A 173 -1.72 -9.17 -8.22
CA VAL A 173 -1.35 -9.16 -9.65
C VAL A 173 -2.14 -10.22 -10.42
N LEU A 174 -2.28 -11.44 -9.90
CA LEU A 174 -3.08 -12.48 -10.54
C LEU A 174 -4.55 -12.06 -10.66
N MET A 175 -5.12 -11.46 -9.63
CA MET A 175 -6.48 -10.93 -9.67
C MET A 175 -6.64 -9.92 -10.80
N ALA A 176 -5.79 -8.89 -10.86
CA ALA A 176 -5.90 -7.84 -11.87
C ALA A 176 -5.62 -8.36 -13.30
N MET A 177 -4.60 -9.20 -13.47
CA MET A 177 -4.23 -9.77 -14.75
C MET A 177 -5.33 -10.66 -15.31
N PHE A 178 -5.85 -11.59 -14.51
CA PHE A 178 -6.88 -12.50 -14.96
C PHE A 178 -8.25 -11.84 -15.09
N ALA A 179 -8.51 -10.73 -14.39
CA ALA A 179 -9.68 -9.89 -14.64
C ALA A 179 -9.64 -9.28 -16.06
N LEU A 180 -8.48 -8.76 -16.48
CA LEU A 180 -8.29 -8.24 -17.84
C LEU A 180 -8.41 -9.33 -18.89
N VAL A 181 -7.73 -10.47 -18.68
CA VAL A 181 -7.79 -11.62 -19.60
C VAL A 181 -9.23 -12.13 -19.71
N TRP A 182 -9.94 -12.24 -18.59
CA TRP A 182 -11.34 -12.64 -18.57
C TRP A 182 -12.22 -11.67 -19.36
N SER A 183 -12.11 -10.35 -19.12
CA SER A 183 -12.88 -9.33 -19.85
C SER A 183 -12.66 -9.42 -21.36
N VAL A 184 -11.42 -9.60 -21.80
CA VAL A 184 -11.08 -9.76 -23.22
C VAL A 184 -11.69 -11.03 -23.80
N LEU A 185 -11.50 -12.16 -23.13
CA LEU A 185 -12.01 -13.44 -23.61
C LEU A 185 -13.54 -13.49 -23.61
N GLN A 186 -14.20 -12.90 -22.61
CA GLN A 186 -15.66 -12.80 -22.56
C GLN A 186 -16.18 -11.98 -23.74
N ALA A 187 -15.60 -10.81 -24.02
CA ALA A 187 -15.99 -9.97 -25.16
C ALA A 187 -15.74 -10.64 -26.52
N ALA A 188 -14.75 -11.53 -26.62
CA ALA A 188 -14.44 -12.30 -27.81
C ALA A 188 -15.23 -13.61 -27.95
N GLY A 189 -16.14 -13.92 -27.01
CA GLY A 189 -16.89 -15.19 -27.02
C GLY A 189 -16.04 -16.43 -26.71
N GLY A 190 -14.96 -16.27 -25.94
CA GLY A 190 -13.94 -17.30 -25.65
C GLY A 190 -14.39 -18.50 -24.83
N GLY A 191 -15.68 -18.62 -24.50
CA GLY A 191 -16.30 -19.81 -23.87
C GLY A 191 -15.52 -20.34 -22.66
N VAL A 192 -15.00 -21.57 -22.79
CA VAL A 192 -14.26 -22.26 -21.72
C VAL A 192 -13.03 -21.47 -21.24
N LEU A 193 -12.29 -20.84 -22.15
CA LEU A 193 -11.09 -20.06 -21.78
C LEU A 193 -11.46 -18.83 -20.95
N ALA A 194 -12.58 -18.17 -21.28
CA ALA A 194 -13.10 -17.06 -20.47
C ALA A 194 -13.50 -17.55 -19.07
N GLY A 195 -14.11 -18.74 -18.97
CA GLY A 195 -14.44 -19.38 -17.70
C GLY A 195 -13.22 -19.70 -16.83
N ILE A 196 -12.15 -20.23 -17.43
CA ILE A 196 -10.88 -20.49 -16.71
C ILE A 196 -10.27 -19.18 -16.20
N ALA A 197 -10.23 -18.14 -17.05
CA ALA A 197 -9.70 -16.84 -16.63
C ALA A 197 -10.52 -16.23 -15.48
N PHE A 198 -11.85 -16.33 -15.55
CA PHE A 198 -12.73 -15.89 -14.47
C PHE A 198 -12.48 -16.67 -13.17
N PHE A 199 -12.31 -17.99 -13.25
CA PHE A 199 -12.01 -18.83 -12.09
C PHE A 199 -10.72 -18.41 -11.39
N ILE A 200 -9.66 -18.15 -12.16
CA ILE A 200 -8.38 -17.68 -11.61
C ILE A 200 -8.55 -16.29 -11.01
N PHE A 201 -9.26 -15.38 -11.68
CA PHE A 201 -9.57 -14.04 -11.17
C PHE A 201 -10.26 -14.11 -9.80
N ILE A 202 -11.35 -14.88 -9.68
CA ILE A 202 -12.11 -14.99 -8.42
C ILE A 202 -11.32 -15.71 -7.33
N THR A 203 -10.54 -16.74 -7.68
CA THR A 203 -9.69 -17.43 -6.71
C THR A 203 -8.59 -16.51 -6.17
N ALA A 204 -7.96 -15.72 -7.04
CA ALA A 204 -6.95 -14.74 -6.65
C ALA A 204 -7.56 -13.62 -5.80
N ALA A 205 -8.74 -13.11 -6.17
CA ALA A 205 -9.48 -12.14 -5.37
C ALA A 205 -9.84 -12.68 -3.98
N THR A 206 -10.38 -13.89 -3.92
CA THR A 206 -10.73 -14.56 -2.66
C THR A 206 -9.50 -14.73 -1.79
N THR A 207 -8.38 -15.17 -2.36
CA THR A 207 -7.11 -15.31 -1.65
C THR A 207 -6.64 -13.96 -1.10
N LEU A 208 -6.62 -12.91 -1.92
CA LEU A 208 -6.20 -11.56 -1.51
C LEU A 208 -6.99 -11.05 -0.30
N PHE A 209 -8.33 -11.14 -0.36
CA PHE A 209 -9.20 -10.58 0.67
C PHE A 209 -9.39 -11.47 1.90
N SER A 210 -9.27 -12.80 1.77
CA SER A 210 -9.42 -13.72 2.92
C SER A 210 -8.13 -13.94 3.71
N THR A 211 -6.97 -13.67 3.10
CA THR A 211 -5.65 -13.88 3.73
C THR A 211 -5.02 -12.62 4.34
N VAL A 212 -5.82 -11.59 4.63
CA VAL A 212 -5.34 -10.32 5.21
C VAL A 212 -4.47 -10.55 6.45
N PHE A 213 -4.89 -11.48 7.31
CA PHE A 213 -4.18 -11.85 8.55
C PHE A 213 -2.77 -12.41 8.33
N TRP A 214 -2.56 -13.20 7.27
CA TRP A 214 -1.27 -13.84 6.97
C TRP A 214 -0.40 -13.05 5.98
N SER A 215 -0.94 -11.97 5.43
CA SER A 215 -0.29 -11.22 4.37
C SER A 215 0.18 -9.86 4.86
N LYS A 216 0.90 -9.16 3.98
CA LYS A 216 1.27 -7.77 4.25
C LYS A 216 0.06 -6.83 4.22
N PHE A 217 -1.12 -7.24 3.76
CA PHE A 217 -2.24 -6.31 3.50
C PHE A 217 -2.63 -5.45 4.72
N ALA A 218 -2.58 -6.00 5.94
CA ALA A 218 -2.93 -5.26 7.16
C ALA A 218 -2.10 -3.97 7.40
N HIS A 219 -0.90 -3.86 6.80
CA HIS A 219 -0.06 -2.65 6.94
C HIS A 219 -0.70 -1.38 6.40
N MET A 220 -1.66 -1.50 5.48
CA MET A 220 -2.38 -0.34 4.95
C MET A 220 -3.19 0.39 6.03
N PHE A 221 -3.58 -0.29 7.09
CA PHE A 221 -4.42 0.29 8.15
C PHE A 221 -3.61 0.90 9.29
N PHE A 222 -2.51 0.28 9.71
CA PHE A 222 -1.73 0.76 10.87
C PHE A 222 -0.60 1.73 10.51
N LYS A 223 -0.07 1.68 9.28
CA LYS A 223 1.04 2.54 8.86
C LYS A 223 0.71 4.05 8.93
N PRO A 224 -0.49 4.53 8.52
CA PRO A 224 -0.87 5.93 8.70
C PRO A 224 -0.89 6.36 10.17
N ALA A 225 -1.34 5.49 11.08
CA ALA A 225 -1.37 5.77 12.51
C ALA A 225 0.05 5.89 13.09
N ALA A 226 0.95 4.99 12.68
CA ALA A 226 2.36 5.05 13.07
C ALA A 226 3.05 6.32 12.56
N ALA A 227 2.82 6.70 11.30
CA ALA A 227 3.37 7.92 10.71
C ALA A 227 2.83 9.19 11.37
N PHE A 228 1.54 9.21 11.73
CA PHE A 228 0.95 10.29 12.52
C PHE A 228 1.62 10.42 13.89
N GLN A 229 1.77 9.31 14.63
CA GLN A 229 2.41 9.31 15.93
C GLN A 229 3.87 9.77 15.86
N LYS A 230 4.61 9.36 14.81
CA LYS A 230 5.97 9.82 14.57
C LYS A 230 6.04 11.35 14.39
N LYS A 231 5.20 11.93 13.53
CA LYS A 231 5.17 13.39 13.34
C LYS A 231 4.75 14.16 14.59
N VAL A 232 3.87 13.58 15.41
CA VAL A 232 3.54 14.16 16.73
C VAL A 232 4.76 14.13 17.65
N SER A 233 5.54 13.03 17.67
CA SER A 233 6.76 12.94 18.48
C SER A 233 7.88 13.88 18.02
N GLU A 234 7.95 14.16 16.72
CA GLU A 234 8.85 15.20 16.18
C GLU A 234 8.37 16.59 16.62
N ALA A 235 7.07 16.85 16.54
CA ALA A 235 6.50 18.14 16.92
C ALA A 235 6.63 18.43 18.43
N ASP A 236 6.41 17.44 19.30
CA ASP A 236 6.48 17.59 20.76
C ASP A 236 7.92 17.53 21.31
N GLY A 237 8.90 17.17 20.49
CA GLY A 237 10.31 17.07 20.87
C GLY A 237 10.70 15.77 21.58
N SER A 238 9.78 14.80 21.74
CA SER A 238 10.11 13.49 22.30
C SER A 238 10.91 12.60 21.35
N LEU A 239 10.88 12.89 20.04
CA LEU A 239 11.75 12.35 18.98
C LEU A 239 11.84 10.82 18.94
N ASP A 240 10.77 10.12 19.33
CA ASP A 240 10.77 8.66 19.49
C ASP A 240 11.88 8.12 20.42
N LYS A 241 12.26 8.91 21.44
CA LYS A 241 13.41 8.65 22.34
C LYS A 241 14.77 8.65 21.63
N LEU A 242 14.83 9.16 20.41
CA LEU A 242 16.09 9.41 19.71
C LEU A 242 16.64 10.77 20.13
N PRO A 243 17.97 10.94 20.15
CA PRO A 243 18.56 12.25 20.31
C PRO A 243 18.13 13.14 19.14
N ASP A 244 17.98 14.43 19.42
CA ASP A 244 17.92 15.42 18.35
C ASP A 244 19.20 15.32 17.49
N LEU A 245 19.07 15.58 16.19
CA LEU A 245 20.20 15.67 15.28
C LEU A 245 20.51 17.15 15.08
N PRO A 246 21.29 17.77 15.98
CA PRO A 246 21.57 19.17 15.90
C PRO A 246 22.39 19.51 14.66
N GLU A 247 22.27 20.76 14.20
CA GLU A 247 23.13 21.26 13.14
C GLU A 247 24.58 21.34 13.65
N LEU A 248 25.48 20.52 13.08
CA LEU A 248 26.86 20.40 13.57
C LEU A 248 27.69 21.69 13.38
N THR A 249 27.19 22.65 12.59
CA THR A 249 27.76 23.98 12.40
C THR A 249 27.34 24.99 13.47
N ASP A 250 26.30 24.71 14.26
CA ASP A 250 25.76 25.59 15.30
C ASP A 250 26.79 25.81 16.43
N PRO A 251 27.10 27.08 16.80
CA PRO A 251 28.00 27.39 17.91
C PRO A 251 27.62 26.72 19.23
N VAL A 252 26.33 26.62 19.56
CA VAL A 252 25.83 26.00 20.80
C VAL A 252 26.12 24.50 20.83
N VAL A 253 26.06 23.87 19.65
CA VAL A 253 26.31 22.44 19.47
C VAL A 253 27.80 22.15 19.57
N LYS A 254 28.64 23.01 19.00
CA LYS A 254 30.10 22.94 19.15
C LYS A 254 30.57 23.19 20.57
N GLU A 255 29.90 24.05 21.33
CA GLU A 255 30.20 24.23 22.75
C GLU A 255 29.83 22.98 23.56
N ARG A 256 28.70 22.35 23.24
CA ARG A 256 28.26 21.10 23.88
C ARG A 256 29.13 19.90 23.51
N TYR A 257 29.65 19.85 22.29
CA TYR A 257 30.49 18.79 21.74
C TYR A 257 31.78 19.39 21.14
N PRO A 258 32.75 19.77 22.00
CA PRO A 258 33.94 20.51 21.61
C PRO A 258 34.93 19.69 20.76
N ASP A 259 34.70 18.39 20.64
CA ASP A 259 35.46 17.42 19.85
C ASP A 259 34.99 17.32 18.38
N ILE A 260 33.82 17.87 18.02
CA ILE A 260 33.34 17.92 16.63
C ILE A 260 34.39 18.52 15.67
N PRO A 261 35.05 19.65 15.98
CA PRO A 261 36.08 20.20 15.10
C PRO A 261 37.30 19.29 14.93
N GLU A 262 37.64 18.48 15.94
CA GLU A 262 38.75 17.51 15.87
C GLU A 262 38.42 16.36 14.90
N TYR A 263 37.20 15.82 14.99
CA TYR A 263 36.80 14.66 14.16
C TYR A 263 36.25 15.02 12.79
N MET A 264 35.65 16.20 12.63
CA MET A 264 34.88 16.57 11.43
C MET A 264 35.29 17.94 10.84
N GLY A 265 36.18 18.69 11.50
CA GLY A 265 36.58 20.04 11.08
C GLY A 265 35.61 21.14 11.54
N GLU A 266 36.04 22.40 11.42
CA GLU A 266 35.23 23.57 11.86
C GLU A 266 33.91 23.74 11.10
N LYS A 267 33.85 23.23 9.87
CA LYS A 267 32.64 23.17 9.06
C LYS A 267 32.50 21.73 8.59
N PRO A 268 31.85 20.86 9.39
CA PRO A 268 31.67 19.46 9.06
C PRO A 268 31.14 19.33 7.62
N PRO A 269 31.91 18.74 6.70
CA PRO A 269 31.46 18.60 5.33
C PRO A 269 30.28 17.62 5.29
N TYR A 270 29.46 17.73 4.26
CA TYR A 270 28.45 16.70 4.00
C TYR A 270 29.15 15.34 3.90
N MET A 271 28.86 14.42 4.83
CA MET A 271 29.49 13.09 4.96
C MET A 271 29.14 12.12 3.80
N GLY A 272 28.56 12.64 2.71
CA GLY A 272 28.09 11.87 1.59
C GLY A 272 26.82 11.08 1.93
N LEU A 273 26.44 10.20 1.00
CA LEU A 273 25.27 9.35 1.14
C LEU A 273 25.50 8.15 2.10
N GLY A 274 26.70 7.99 2.66
CA GLY A 274 27.06 6.87 3.53
C GLY A 274 26.77 5.51 2.87
N ILE A 275 26.04 4.64 3.58
CA ILE A 275 25.58 3.34 3.06
C ILE A 275 24.66 3.43 1.83
N LYS A 276 24.13 4.62 1.51
CA LYS A 276 23.34 4.88 0.30
C LYS A 276 24.20 5.29 -0.90
N ARG A 277 25.54 5.36 -0.76
CA ARG A 277 26.46 5.76 -1.82
C ARG A 277 26.46 4.78 -2.99
N GLU A 278 26.24 3.50 -2.72
CA GLU A 278 26.18 2.44 -3.72
C GLU A 278 24.80 1.77 -3.68
N ALA A 279 24.29 1.39 -4.85
CA ALA A 279 23.09 0.57 -4.89
C ALA A 279 23.44 -0.83 -4.35
N PRO A 280 22.58 -1.47 -3.54
CA PRO A 280 22.82 -2.85 -3.12
C PRO A 280 22.70 -3.76 -4.35
N SER A 281 23.83 -4.06 -4.97
CA SER A 281 23.97 -4.89 -6.17
C SER A 281 25.05 -5.95 -6.00
N HIS A 282 25.30 -6.39 -4.76
CA HIS A 282 26.40 -7.30 -4.44
C HIS A 282 26.06 -8.79 -4.69
N TYR A 283 25.03 -9.08 -5.48
CA TYR A 283 24.62 -10.42 -5.91
C TYR A 283 24.18 -10.41 -7.37
#